data_AF-A0A526ZEP5-F1
#
_entry.id   AF-A0A526ZEP5-F1
#
_cell.length_a   1.000
_cell.length_b   1.000
_cell.length_c   1.000
_cell.angle_alpha   90.00
_cell.angle_beta   90.00
_cell.angle_gamma   90.00
#
_symmetry.space_group_name_H-M   'P 1'
#
loop_
_entity.id
_entity.type
_entity.pdbx_description
1 polymer ?
#
loop_
_entity_poly.entity_id
_entity_poly.type
_entity_poly.pdbx_seq_one_letter_code
_entity_poly.pdbx_strand_id
1 'polypeptide(L)' 'VAREARERFHHPDFDARGTQGWKSIEAEGTLPESGWRKEQQWALDMGLPGSESIVDKSIPTFARGELPHFAGINTFL' A
#
# COMPACT_ATOMS: atom_id res chain seq x y z
N VAL A 1 -21.98 53.60 1.46
CA VAL A 1 -22.65 52.27 1.39
C VAL A 1 -21.74 51.28 2.08
N ALA A 2 -22.13 50.76 3.25
CA ALA A 2 -21.32 49.83 4.02
C ALA A 2 -21.25 48.48 3.28
N ARG A 3 -20.04 47.97 3.09
CA ARG A 3 -19.79 46.69 2.42
C ARG A 3 -20.10 45.59 3.45
N GLU A 4 -21.23 44.91 3.30
CA GLU A 4 -21.54 43.71 4.10
C GLU A 4 -20.34 42.75 4.02
N ALA A 5 -19.79 42.44 5.19
CA ALA A 5 -18.73 41.44 5.30
C ALA A 5 -19.35 40.10 4.91
N ARG A 6 -19.04 39.64 3.70
CA ARG A 6 -19.39 38.30 3.23
C ARG A 6 -18.84 37.30 4.25
N GLU A 7 -19.72 36.68 5.03
CA GLU A 7 -19.32 35.62 5.95
C GLU A 7 -18.62 34.54 5.14
N ARG A 8 -17.30 34.42 5.36
CA ARG A 8 -16.55 33.29 4.83
C ARG A 8 -16.89 32.13 5.75
N PHE A 9 -17.74 31.22 5.28
CA PHE A 9 -17.86 29.91 5.90
C PHE A 9 -16.52 29.21 5.73
N HIS A 10 -15.61 29.46 6.67
CA HIS A 10 -14.38 28.70 6.78
C HIS A 10 -14.78 27.24 6.96
N HIS A 11 -14.24 26.35 6.12
CA HIS A 11 -14.48 24.92 6.26
C HIS A 11 -14.24 24.49 7.71
N PRO A 12 -14.98 23.49 8.22
CA PRO A 12 -14.68 22.94 9.53
C PRO A 12 -13.19 22.58 9.62
N ASP A 13 -12.62 22.72 10.81
CA ASP A 13 -11.22 22.38 11.07
C ASP A 13 -10.90 21.01 10.49
N PHE A 14 -9.75 20.90 9.82
CA PHE A 14 -9.37 19.65 9.17
C PHE A 14 -9.16 18.54 10.19
N ASP A 15 -10.03 17.53 10.14
CA ASP A 15 -9.87 16.29 10.89
C ASP A 15 -9.27 15.20 10.00
N ALA A 16 -7.97 14.98 10.16
CA ALA A 16 -7.24 13.93 9.46
C ALA A 16 -7.81 12.53 9.72
N ARG A 17 -8.30 12.25 10.95
CA ARG A 17 -8.80 10.91 11.33
C ARG A 17 -10.21 10.65 10.81
N GLY A 18 -10.98 11.72 10.58
CA GLY A 18 -12.29 11.65 9.93
C GLY A 18 -12.22 11.27 8.45
N THR A 19 -11.05 11.41 7.81
CA THR A 19 -10.86 11.11 6.39
C THR A 19 -11.07 9.63 6.08
N GLN A 20 -11.53 9.34 4.86
CA GLN A 20 -11.68 7.97 4.38
C GLN A 20 -10.34 7.24 4.35
N GLY A 21 -9.25 7.92 3.98
CA GLY A 21 -7.91 7.33 3.94
C GLY A 21 -7.45 6.82 5.30
N TRP A 22 -7.66 7.61 6.36
CA TRP A 22 -7.29 7.19 7.71
C TRP A 22 -8.08 5.95 8.17
N LYS A 23 -9.39 5.95 7.93
CA LYS A 23 -10.27 4.81 8.22
C LYS A 23 -9.88 3.55 7.44
N SER A 24 -9.46 3.71 6.19
CA SER A 24 -8.98 2.60 5.36
C SER A 24 -7.70 1.98 5.91
N ILE A 25 -6.74 2.78 6.38
CA ILE A 25 -5.51 2.28 7.01
C ILE A 25 -5.84 1.51 8.31
N GLU A 26 -6.72 2.05 9.14
CA GLU A 26 -7.17 1.38 10.36
C GLU A 26 -7.86 0.05 10.05
N ALA A 27 -8.72 0.01 9.03
CA ALA A 27 -9.39 -1.22 8.59
C ALA A 27 -8.39 -2.23 8.02
N GLU A 28 -7.42 -1.80 7.21
CA GLU A 28 -6.38 -2.65 6.65
C GLU A 28 -5.55 -3.34 7.75
N GLY A 29 -5.22 -2.61 8.83
CA GLY A 29 -4.51 -3.16 9.98
C GLY A 29 -5.24 -4.29 10.72
N THR A 30 -6.55 -4.48 10.47
CA THR A 30 -7.35 -5.58 11.04
C THR A 30 -7.43 -6.81 10.14
N LEU A 31 -6.94 -6.72 8.90
CA LEU A 31 -6.99 -7.83 7.95
C LEU A 31 -6.01 -8.95 8.37
N PRO A 32 -6.40 -10.23 8.23
CA PRO A 32 -5.53 -11.34 8.56
C PRO A 32 -4.42 -11.49 7.51
N GLU A 33 -3.19 -11.76 7.97
CA GLU A 33 -2.02 -11.96 7.11
C GLU A 33 -1.99 -13.32 6.39
N SER A 34 -2.90 -14.23 6.72
CA SER A 34 -2.88 -15.62 6.24
C SER A 34 -3.02 -15.74 4.71
N GLY A 35 -3.83 -14.88 4.09
CA GLY A 35 -3.96 -14.81 2.63
C GLY A 35 -2.65 -14.37 1.98
N TRP A 36 -2.03 -13.33 2.52
CA TRP A 36 -0.76 -12.82 2.03
C TRP A 36 0.36 -13.84 2.14
N ARG A 37 0.50 -14.51 3.29
CA ARG A 37 1.51 -15.57 3.49
C ARG A 37 1.34 -16.74 2.52
N LYS A 38 0.09 -17.10 2.20
CA LYS A 38 -0.21 -18.15 1.21
C LYS A 38 0.24 -17.75 -0.20
N GLU A 39 -0.02 -16.50 -0.59
CA GLU A 39 0.42 -15.96 -1.88
C GLU A 39 1.95 -15.90 -1.97
N GLN A 40 2.62 -15.43 -0.91
CA GLN A 40 4.09 -15.40 -0.83
C GLN A 40 4.69 -16.79 -1.01
N GLN A 41 4.14 -17.80 -0.35
CA GLN A 41 4.62 -19.18 -0.49
C GLN A 41 4.42 -19.70 -1.92
N TRP A 42 3.24 -19.48 -2.52
CA TRP A 42 2.96 -19.88 -3.90
C TRP A 42 3.91 -19.21 -4.89
N ALA A 43 4.21 -17.93 -4.68
CA ALA A 43 5.16 -17.17 -5.50
C ALA A 43 6.58 -17.74 -5.42
N LEU A 44 7.03 -18.21 -4.24
CA LEU A 44 8.32 -18.88 -4.08
C LEU A 44 8.35 -20.26 -4.74
N ASP A 45 7.25 -21.01 -4.64
CA ASP A 45 7.14 -22.36 -5.20
C ASP A 45 7.07 -22.34 -6.75
N MET A 46 6.39 -21.34 -7.32
CA MET A 46 6.14 -21.24 -8.76
C MET A 46 7.08 -20.26 -9.49
N GLY A 47 7.71 -19.35 -8.74
CA GLY A 47 8.60 -18.31 -9.27
C GLY A 47 10.04 -18.78 -9.49
N LEU A 48 10.85 -17.91 -10.11
CA LEU A 48 12.28 -18.17 -10.22
C LEU A 48 12.96 -17.93 -8.86
N PRO A 49 13.82 -18.86 -8.40
CA PRO A 49 14.55 -18.71 -7.15
C PRO A 49 15.32 -17.38 -7.05
N GLY A 50 15.46 -16.87 -5.82
CA GLY A 50 16.31 -15.73 -5.49
C GLY A 50 17.78 -15.97 -5.87
N SER A 51 18.40 -15.08 -6.66
CA SER A 51 19.86 -15.13 -6.96
C SER A 51 20.70 -15.31 -5.70
N GLU A 52 21.73 -16.16 -5.70
CA GLU A 52 22.56 -16.50 -4.52
C GLU A 52 23.13 -15.28 -3.78
N SER A 53 23.37 -14.16 -4.47
CA SER A 53 23.84 -12.91 -3.88
C SER A 53 22.81 -12.16 -3.02
N ILE A 54 21.54 -12.54 -3.08
CA ILE A 54 20.45 -11.92 -2.31
C ILE A 54 20.35 -12.56 -0.92
N VAL A 55 20.34 -11.72 0.12
CA VAL A 55 20.22 -12.15 1.53
C VAL A 55 18.79 -12.54 1.88
N ASP A 56 17.81 -11.76 1.44
CA ASP A 56 16.39 -12.03 1.68
C ASP A 56 15.79 -12.91 0.57
N LYS A 57 15.40 -14.13 0.93
CA LYS A 57 14.78 -15.12 0.03
C LYS A 57 13.27 -15.22 0.19
N SER A 58 12.66 -14.31 0.94
CA SER A 58 11.21 -14.28 1.13
C SER A 58 10.46 -13.78 -0.12
N ILE A 59 11.17 -13.27 -1.13
CA ILE A 59 10.62 -12.82 -2.42
C ILE A 59 11.41 -13.48 -3.57
N PRO A 60 10.73 -14.11 -4.54
CA PRO A 60 11.38 -14.72 -5.71
C PRO A 60 11.88 -13.64 -6.68
N THR A 61 12.91 -13.94 -7.48
CA THR A 61 13.51 -12.94 -8.39
C THR A 61 12.54 -12.47 -9.49
N PHE A 62 11.50 -13.25 -9.81
CA PHE A 62 10.62 -13.00 -10.96
C PHE A 62 9.13 -13.42 -10.80
N ALA A 63 8.59 -13.59 -9.59
CA ALA A 63 7.15 -13.88 -9.48
C ALA A 63 6.32 -12.60 -9.54
N ARG A 64 5.42 -12.51 -10.52
CA ARG A 64 4.41 -11.44 -10.61
C ARG A 64 3.28 -11.75 -9.64
N GLY A 65 3.35 -11.23 -8.41
CA GLY A 65 2.21 -11.17 -7.49
C GLY A 65 1.19 -10.10 -7.91
N GLU A 66 0.10 -9.97 -7.15
CA GLU A 66 -0.96 -8.97 -7.37
C GLU A 66 -0.49 -7.52 -7.18
N LEU A 67 0.55 -7.31 -6.38
CA LEU A 67 1.18 -6.02 -6.16
C LEU A 67 2.38 -5.86 -7.11
N PRO A 68 2.50 -4.72 -7.83
CA PRO A 68 3.58 -4.46 -8.79
C PRO A 68 4.90 -4.09 -8.08
N HIS A 69 5.23 -4.75 -6.98
CA HIS A 69 6.40 -4.41 -6.19
C HIS A 69 7.42 -5.55 -6.24
N PHE A 70 8.42 -5.32 -7.11
CA PHE A 70 9.72 -5.98 -7.11
C PHE A 70 9.78 -7.42 -7.63
N ALA A 71 9.41 -7.62 -8.90
CA ALA A 71 9.81 -8.82 -9.64
C ALA A 71 10.16 -8.51 -11.09
N GLY A 72 11.41 -8.09 -11.30
CA GLY A 72 12.13 -8.24 -12.57
C GLY A 72 11.76 -7.28 -13.71
N ILE A 73 12.68 -6.35 -13.99
CA ILE A 73 12.72 -5.39 -15.11
C ILE A 73 11.79 -4.17 -14.95
N ASN A 74 12.34 -3.10 -14.36
CA ASN A 74 11.86 -1.72 -14.36
C ASN A 74 10.42 -1.44 -13.88
N THR A 75 10.31 -1.01 -12.62
CA THR A 75 9.73 0.31 -12.34
C THR A 75 10.60 1.03 -11.29
N PHE A 76 11.47 1.92 -11.76
CA PHE A 76 11.87 3.06 -10.95
C PHE A 76 10.61 3.84 -10.58
N LEU A 77 10.39 4.05 -9.29
CA LEU A 77 9.78 5.24 -8.69
C LEU A 77 10.47 5.50 -7.36
#